data_AF-A0A136N449-F1
#
_entry.id   AF-A0A136N449-F1
#
_cell.length_a   1.000
_cell.length_b   1.000
_cell.length_c   1.000
_cell.angle_alpha   90.00
_cell.angle_beta   90.00
_cell.angle_gamma   90.00
#
_symmetry.space_group_name_H-M   'P 1'
#
loop_
_entity.id
_entity.type
_entity.pdbx_description
1 polymer ?
#
loop_
_entity_poly.entity_id
_entity_poly.type
_entity_poly.pdbx_seq_one_letter_code
_entity_poly.pdbx_strand_id
1 'polypeptide(L)'
;MWETMYGAHGVGLAAPQIGLSIRLFIVDTVQVMEEDRKAEGIKKVFINAQVIEETGDFWAYEEGCLSIPAIRGDVERPAKVRIRYMDEDFQLHDEIYEGLNARVIQHEYDHIEGILFVEKLKPLKKKLIQRKLADIKAGKIVEDYKIKFVRT
;
A
#
# COMPACT_ATOMS: atom_id res chain seq x y z
N MET A 1 10.57 -6.39 8.00
CA MET A 1 9.64 -5.59 7.16
C MET A 1 10.03 -4.13 7.13
N TRP A 2 10.18 -3.45 8.27
CA TRP A 2 10.64 -2.05 8.34
C TRP A 2 11.89 -1.77 7.51
N GLU A 3 12.97 -2.52 7.72
CA GLU A 3 14.23 -2.37 6.95
C GLU A 3 14.01 -2.52 5.44
N THR A 4 13.16 -3.46 5.01
CA THR A 4 12.84 -3.68 3.60
C THR A 4 12.06 -2.51 3.02
N MET A 5 11.08 -1.99 3.75
CA MET A 5 10.27 -0.84 3.34
C MET A 5 11.15 0.41 3.19
N TYR A 6 12.00 0.70 4.18
CA TYR A 6 12.90 1.85 4.13
C TYR A 6 13.98 1.70 3.07
N GLY A 7 14.55 0.51 2.89
CA GLY A 7 15.52 0.22 1.84
C GLY A 7 14.96 0.34 0.42
N ALA A 8 13.63 0.36 0.27
CA ALA A 8 12.93 0.61 -0.99
C ALA A 8 12.23 1.98 -1.04
N HIS A 9 12.53 2.88 -0.09
CA HIS A 9 11.95 4.22 0.01
C HIS A 9 10.40 4.24 0.01
N GLY A 10 9.78 3.24 0.65
CA GLY A 10 8.33 3.10 0.77
C GLY A 10 7.75 3.70 2.05
N VAL A 11 6.45 3.99 2.02
CA VAL A 11 5.64 4.44 3.18
C VAL A 11 4.72 3.34 3.73
N GLY A 12 4.64 2.21 3.03
CA GLY A 12 3.88 1.04 3.42
C GLY A 12 4.51 -0.23 2.84
N LEU A 13 4.31 -1.35 3.54
CA LEU A 13 4.72 -2.67 3.06
C LEU A 13 3.86 -3.78 3.67
N ALA A 14 3.25 -4.59 2.83
CA ALA A 14 2.50 -5.77 3.21
C ALA A 14 3.36 -7.05 3.13
N ALA A 15 3.11 -7.99 4.05
CA ALA A 15 3.82 -9.28 4.12
C ALA A 15 3.76 -10.08 2.79
N PRO A 16 2.67 -10.07 2.00
CA PRO A 16 2.64 -10.71 0.69
C PRO A 16 3.71 -10.20 -0.28
N GLN A 17 4.13 -8.93 -0.18
CA GLN A 17 5.14 -8.34 -1.07
C GLN A 17 6.54 -8.93 -0.83
N ILE A 18 6.81 -9.46 0.36
CA ILE A 18 8.03 -10.20 0.68
C ILE A 18 7.83 -11.72 0.61
N GLY A 19 6.71 -12.17 0.03
CA GLY A 19 6.41 -13.57 -0.23
C GLY A 19 5.92 -14.35 0.99
N LEU A 20 5.36 -13.66 1.99
CA LEU A 20 4.72 -14.27 3.15
C LEU A 20 3.20 -14.08 3.04
N SER A 21 2.46 -15.19 2.90
CA SER A 21 1.00 -15.17 2.79
C SER A 21 0.32 -14.98 4.15
N ILE A 22 0.65 -13.90 4.84
CA ILE A 22 0.17 -13.56 6.19
C ILE A 22 -0.58 -12.23 6.11
N ARG A 23 -1.69 -12.09 6.85
CA ARG A 23 -2.44 -10.83 6.96
C ARG A 23 -1.72 -9.85 7.89
N LEU A 24 -0.64 -9.27 7.40
CA LEU A 24 0.16 -8.30 8.13
C LEU A 24 0.70 -7.24 7.17
N PHE A 25 0.56 -5.98 7.53
CA PHE A 25 1.24 -4.87 6.86
C PHE A 25 1.73 -3.83 7.85
N ILE A 26 2.65 -2.98 7.39
CA ILE A 26 3.22 -1.87 8.16
C ILE A 26 3.01 -0.57 7.40
N VAL A 27 2.85 0.53 8.13
CA VAL A 27 2.69 1.88 7.58
C VAL A 27 3.58 2.85 8.35
N ASP A 28 4.33 3.69 7.63
CA ASP A 28 5.04 4.84 8.18
C ASP A 28 4.84 6.05 7.26
N THR A 29 3.83 6.87 7.58
CA THR A 29 3.55 8.13 6.89
C THR A 29 4.20 9.32 7.58
N VAL A 30 4.80 9.16 8.76
CA VAL A 30 5.51 10.25 9.46
C VAL A 30 6.60 10.83 8.56
N GLN A 31 7.36 9.96 7.89
CA GLN A 31 8.45 10.34 6.99
C GLN A 31 8.05 11.25 5.80
N VAL A 32 6.76 11.30 5.43
CA VAL A 32 6.26 12.15 4.33
C VAL A 32 5.33 13.27 4.81
N MET A 33 4.87 13.21 6.05
CA MET A 33 3.93 14.19 6.62
C MET A 33 4.61 15.21 7.54
N GLU A 34 5.87 15.01 7.95
CA GLU A 34 6.63 16.00 8.72
C GLU A 34 6.73 17.38 8.03
N GLU A 35 6.62 17.44 6.70
CA GLU A 35 6.62 18.68 5.94
C GLU A 35 5.26 19.42 5.95
N ASP A 36 4.16 18.69 6.18
CA ASP A 36 2.80 19.20 6.07
C ASP A 36 2.15 19.32 7.47
N ARG A 37 2.37 20.47 8.12
CA ARG A 37 2.03 20.79 9.53
C ARG A 37 0.55 20.66 9.95
N LYS A 38 -0.32 20.11 9.09
CA LYS A 38 -1.78 20.05 9.29
C LYS A 38 -2.30 18.65 9.65
N ALA A 39 -1.51 17.60 9.48
CA ALA A 39 -1.94 16.24 9.78
C ALA A 39 -0.80 15.42 10.39
N GLU A 40 -1.09 14.68 11.46
CA GLU A 40 -0.11 13.81 12.10
C GLU A 40 0.02 12.49 11.31
N GLY A 41 1.25 12.17 10.92
CA GLY A 41 1.58 10.86 10.34
C GLY A 41 1.51 9.75 11.39
N ILE A 42 1.51 8.50 10.93
CA ILE A 42 1.48 7.32 11.79
C ILE A 42 2.63 6.39 11.45
N LYS A 43 3.12 5.69 12.46
CA LYS A 43 4.04 4.56 12.31
C LYS A 43 3.47 3.38 13.08
N LYS A 44 2.85 2.43 12.38
CA LYS A 44 2.05 1.36 13.01
C LYS A 44 2.17 0.03 12.27
N VAL A 45 2.00 -1.06 13.02
CA VAL A 45 1.86 -2.44 12.52
C VAL A 45 0.39 -2.84 12.54
N PHE A 46 -0.08 -3.48 11.47
CA PHE A 46 -1.45 -3.93 11.31
C PHE A 46 -1.49 -5.45 11.13
N ILE A 47 -1.76 -6.18 12.20
CA ILE A 47 -1.88 -7.65 12.20
C ILE A 47 -3.36 -8.03 12.16
N ASN A 48 -3.71 -8.98 11.28
CA ASN A 48 -5.07 -9.50 11.09
C ASN A 48 -6.11 -8.38 10.90
N ALA A 49 -5.70 -7.32 10.21
CA ALA A 49 -6.56 -6.17 10.01
C ALA A 49 -7.83 -6.52 9.22
N GLN A 50 -8.91 -5.83 9.55
CA GLN A 50 -10.21 -5.91 8.89
C GLN A 50 -10.76 -4.49 8.73
N VAL A 51 -10.98 -4.08 7.48
CA VAL A 51 -11.71 -2.83 7.21
C VAL A 51 -13.16 -3.03 7.62
N ILE A 52 -13.63 -2.17 8.51
CA ILE A 52 -15.00 -2.15 9.01
C ILE A 52 -15.88 -1.26 8.12
N GLU A 53 -15.35 -0.12 7.70
CA GLU A 53 -16.06 0.85 6.89
C GLU A 53 -15.09 1.73 6.09
N GLU A 54 -15.45 2.07 4.84
CA GLU A 54 -14.77 3.09 4.05
C GLU A 54 -15.77 4.20 3.72
N THR A 55 -15.45 5.44 4.10
CA THR A 55 -16.39 6.58 4.04
C THR A 55 -15.73 7.86 3.54
N GLY A 56 -16.55 8.89 3.31
CA GLY A 56 -16.11 10.19 2.80
C GLY A 56 -16.03 10.22 1.28
N ASP A 57 -15.76 11.41 0.75
CA ASP A 57 -15.70 11.62 -0.69
C ASP A 57 -14.54 10.86 -1.31
N PHE A 58 -14.78 10.32 -2.51
CA PHE A 58 -13.71 9.75 -3.31
C PHE A 58 -12.78 10.87 -3.76
N TRP A 59 -11.50 10.66 -3.56
CA TRP A 59 -10.47 11.58 -4.04
C TRP A 59 -9.40 10.81 -4.81
N ALA A 60 -8.96 11.40 -5.90
CA ALA A 60 -7.88 10.85 -6.72
C ALA A 60 -6.53 11.20 -6.09
N TYR A 61 -5.64 10.22 -6.03
CA TYR A 61 -4.25 10.40 -5.63
C TYR A 61 -3.34 9.51 -6.46
N GLU A 62 -2.16 9.99 -6.82
CA GLU A 62 -1.18 9.20 -7.55
C GLU A 62 -0.57 8.14 -6.63
N GLU A 63 -0.89 6.87 -6.89
CA GLU A 63 -0.32 5.74 -6.18
C GLU A 63 0.83 5.11 -6.98
N GLY A 64 1.79 4.55 -6.25
CA GLY A 64 2.79 3.60 -6.75
C GLY A 64 2.85 2.39 -5.82
N CYS A 65 3.55 1.34 -6.21
CA CYS A 65 3.68 0.12 -5.40
C CYS A 65 5.10 -0.45 -5.55
N LEU A 66 5.69 -0.86 -4.43
CA LEU A 66 7.02 -1.50 -4.41
C LEU A 66 7.06 -2.83 -5.18
N SER A 67 5.91 -3.50 -5.34
CA SER A 67 5.78 -4.72 -6.14
C SER A 67 5.62 -4.46 -7.65
N ILE A 68 5.35 -3.22 -8.05
CA ILE A 68 5.07 -2.82 -9.44
C ILE A 68 5.88 -1.56 -9.77
N PRO A 69 7.22 -1.70 -9.87
CA PRO A 69 8.10 -0.56 -10.03
C PRO A 69 7.88 0.20 -11.35
N ALA A 70 8.26 1.48 -11.35
CA ALA A 70 8.14 2.40 -12.48
C ALA A 70 6.72 2.58 -13.06
N ILE A 71 5.70 2.12 -12.33
CA ILE A 71 4.29 2.33 -12.65
C ILE A 71 3.66 3.17 -11.54
N ARG A 72 3.08 4.30 -11.95
CA ARG A 72 2.28 5.20 -11.12
C ARG A 72 0.97 5.52 -11.81
N GLY A 73 -0.07 5.81 -11.03
CA GLY A 73 -1.32 6.32 -11.58
C GLY A 73 -2.35 6.71 -10.53
N ASP A 74 -3.28 7.56 -10.94
CA ASP A 74 -4.35 8.04 -10.10
C ASP A 74 -5.34 6.92 -9.75
N VAL A 75 -5.54 6.72 -8.45
CA VAL A 75 -6.53 5.81 -7.89
C VAL A 75 -7.51 6.60 -7.03
N GLU A 76 -8.80 6.38 -7.23
CA GLU A 76 -9.87 7.01 -6.45
C GLU A 76 -10.22 6.10 -5.26
N ARG A 77 -10.17 6.65 -4.04
CA ARG A 77 -10.56 5.94 -2.81
C ARG A 77 -11.33 6.86 -1.87
N PRO A 78 -12.17 6.31 -0.99
CA PRO A 78 -12.78 7.06 0.11
C PRO A 78 -11.72 7.75 0.98
N ALA A 79 -12.06 8.96 1.44
CA ALA A 79 -11.15 9.78 2.24
C ALA A 79 -10.87 9.22 3.65
N LYS A 80 -11.72 8.31 4.14
CA LYS A 80 -11.65 7.76 5.49
C LYS A 80 -11.79 6.25 5.49
N VAL A 81 -11.12 5.59 6.43
CA VAL A 81 -11.23 4.16 6.67
C VAL A 81 -11.33 3.89 8.17
N ARG A 82 -12.32 3.11 8.59
CA ARG A 82 -12.40 2.52 9.92
C ARG A 82 -11.87 1.10 9.84
N ILE A 83 -10.87 0.79 10.66
CA ILE A 83 -10.18 -0.50 10.60
C ILE A 83 -9.99 -1.08 12.01
N ARG A 84 -10.21 -2.39 12.12
CA ARG A 84 -9.92 -3.18 13.32
C ARG A 84 -8.69 -4.04 13.09
N TYR A 85 -7.74 -4.06 14.01
CA TYR A 85 -6.49 -4.79 13.86
C TYR A 85 -5.83 -5.07 15.22
N MET A 86 -4.78 -5.88 15.22
CA MET A 86 -3.86 -6.04 16.35
C MET A 86 -2.52 -5.36 16.05
N ASP A 87 -1.90 -4.72 17.04
CA ASP A 87 -0.55 -4.20 16.94
C ASP A 87 0.53 -5.27 17.21
N GLU A 88 1.80 -4.88 17.24
CA GLU A 88 2.94 -5.75 17.54
C GLU A 88 2.93 -6.35 18.97
N ASP A 89 2.21 -5.72 19.90
CA ASP A 89 2.01 -6.18 21.27
C ASP A 89 0.70 -6.99 21.42
N PHE A 90 0.06 -7.33 20.28
CA PHE A 90 -1.21 -8.04 20.18
C PHE A 90 -2.38 -7.35 20.90
N GLN A 91 -2.31 -6.03 21.07
CA GLN A 91 -3.44 -5.24 21.56
C GLN A 91 -4.42 -4.95 20.43
N LEU A 92 -5.71 -5.08 20.73
CA LEU A 92 -6.78 -4.83 19.76
C LEU A 92 -7.04 -3.34 19.63
N HIS A 93 -7.09 -2.87 18.37
CA HIS A 93 -7.44 -1.50 18.01
C HIS A 93 -8.66 -1.47 17.09
N ASP A 94 -9.47 -0.42 17.22
CA ASP A 94 -10.60 -0.09 16.34
C ASP A 94 -10.56 1.43 16.14
N GLU A 95 -9.98 1.87 15.02
CA GLU A 95 -9.59 3.26 14.79
C GLU A 95 -10.08 3.76 13.44
N ILE A 96 -10.20 5.08 13.31
CA ILE A 96 -10.54 5.77 12.06
C ILE A 96 -9.32 6.55 11.61
N TYR A 97 -8.96 6.37 10.34
CA TYR A 97 -7.91 7.11 9.67
C TYR A 97 -8.49 7.93 8.52
N GLU A 98 -7.84 9.05 8.22
CA GLU A 98 -8.26 9.98 7.16
C GLU A 98 -7.07 10.39 6.29
N GLY A 99 -7.36 10.95 5.11
CA GLY A 99 -6.35 11.55 4.24
C GLY A 99 -5.27 10.57 3.79
N LEU A 100 -4.00 10.98 3.89
CA LEU A 100 -2.87 10.16 3.45
C LEU A 100 -2.71 8.88 4.29
N ASN A 101 -3.00 8.93 5.59
CA ASN A 101 -2.99 7.73 6.45
C ASN A 101 -4.01 6.70 5.95
N ALA A 102 -5.25 7.15 5.70
CA ALA A 102 -6.27 6.28 5.13
C ALA A 102 -5.88 5.72 3.76
N ARG A 103 -5.23 6.54 2.91
CA ARG A 103 -4.76 6.13 1.58
C ARG A 103 -3.79 4.96 1.66
N VAL A 104 -2.74 5.11 2.46
CA VAL A 104 -1.69 4.09 2.58
C VAL A 104 -2.26 2.83 3.23
N ILE A 105 -3.09 2.97 4.28
CA ILE A 105 -3.77 1.83 4.91
C ILE A 105 -4.63 1.06 3.91
N GLN A 106 -5.46 1.74 3.11
CA GLN A 106 -6.30 1.07 2.10
C GLN A 106 -5.47 0.35 1.04
N HIS A 107 -4.32 0.93 0.63
CA HIS A 107 -3.41 0.30 -0.33
C HIS A 107 -2.76 -0.98 0.25
N GLU A 108 -2.22 -0.90 1.46
CA GLU A 108 -1.59 -2.05 2.10
C GLU A 108 -2.62 -3.12 2.51
N TYR A 109 -3.84 -2.71 2.84
CA TYR A 109 -4.96 -3.61 3.06
C TYR A 109 -5.32 -4.39 1.80
N ASP A 110 -5.39 -3.74 0.63
CA ASP A 110 -5.62 -4.44 -0.64
C ASP A 110 -4.58 -5.55 -0.86
N HIS A 111 -3.31 -5.33 -0.51
CA HIS A 111 -2.27 -6.35 -0.65
C HIS A 111 -2.55 -7.61 0.17
N ILE A 112 -3.08 -7.49 1.40
CA ILE A 112 -3.46 -8.65 2.21
C ILE A 112 -4.80 -9.29 1.77
N GLU A 113 -5.53 -8.64 0.87
CA GLU A 113 -6.68 -9.17 0.13
C GLU A 113 -6.30 -9.69 -1.27
N GLY A 114 -5.03 -9.58 -1.68
CA GLY A 114 -4.55 -9.99 -2.99
C GLY A 114 -4.96 -9.06 -4.15
N ILE A 115 -5.36 -7.83 -3.83
CA ILE A 115 -5.76 -6.80 -4.80
C ILE A 115 -4.56 -5.86 -5.05
N LEU A 116 -4.30 -5.51 -6.31
CA LEU A 116 -3.25 -4.56 -6.69
C LEU A 116 -3.84 -3.22 -7.11
N PHE A 117 -3.16 -2.10 -6.82
CA PHE A 117 -3.64 -0.76 -7.18
C PHE A 117 -3.88 -0.59 -8.70
N VAL A 118 -3.12 -1.30 -9.54
CA VAL A 118 -3.29 -1.28 -11.00
C VAL A 118 -4.68 -1.77 -11.44
N GLU A 119 -5.35 -2.58 -10.61
CA GLU A 119 -6.71 -3.03 -10.82
C GLU A 119 -7.75 -1.94 -10.53
N LYS A 120 -7.38 -0.86 -9.84
CA LYS A 120 -8.25 0.29 -9.58
C LYS A 120 -8.01 1.47 -10.53
N LEU A 121 -7.01 1.38 -11.41
CA LEU A 121 -6.75 2.41 -12.42
C LEU A 121 -7.87 2.53 -13.47
N LYS A 122 -8.04 3.73 -14.03
CA LYS A 122 -8.97 3.98 -15.14
C LYS A 122 -8.64 3.12 -16.38
N PRO A 123 -9.64 2.70 -17.19
CA PRO A 123 -9.45 1.74 -18.29
C PRO A 123 -8.34 2.11 -19.28
N LEU A 124 -8.24 3.40 -19.64
CA LEU A 124 -7.20 3.87 -20.56
C LEU A 124 -5.79 3.68 -19.98
N LYS A 125 -5.59 4.04 -18.71
CA LYS A 125 -4.31 3.89 -18.01
C LYS A 125 -3.95 2.40 -17.88
N LYS A 126 -4.90 1.54 -17.52
CA LYS A 126 -4.71 0.08 -17.50
C LYS A 126 -4.15 -0.45 -18.83
N LYS A 127 -4.73 -0.04 -19.96
CA LYS A 127 -4.27 -0.46 -21.29
C LYS A 127 -2.84 -0.01 -21.58
N LEU A 128 -2.49 1.23 -21.21
CA LEU A 128 -1.15 1.79 -21.44
C LEU A 128 -0.04 1.09 -20.65
N ILE A 129 -0.36 0.55 -19.46
CA ILE A 129 0.63 -0.10 -18.59
C ILE A 129 0.80 -1.61 -18.85
N GLN A 130 -0.03 -2.22 -19.70
CA GLN A 130 0.00 -3.69 -19.94
C GLN A 130 1.37 -4.20 -20.35
N ARG A 131 2.06 -3.48 -21.24
CA ARG A 131 3.41 -3.86 -21.68
C ARG A 131 4.41 -3.83 -20.52
N LYS A 132 4.38 -2.78 -19.70
CA LYS A 132 5.26 -2.66 -18.52
C LYS A 132 4.99 -3.77 -17.50
N LEU A 133 3.72 -4.11 -17.28
CA LEU A 133 3.33 -5.23 -16.41
C LEU A 133 3.85 -6.58 -16.93
N ALA A 134 3.81 -6.80 -18.25
CA ALA A 134 4.38 -8.00 -18.85
C ALA A 134 5.91 -8.07 -18.68
N ASP A 135 6.61 -6.94 -18.82
CA ASP A 135 8.06 -6.85 -18.59
C ASP A 135 8.41 -7.11 -17.13
N ILE A 136 7.66 -6.56 -16.16
CA ILE A 136 7.80 -6.85 -14.72
C ILE A 136 7.62 -8.34 -14.44
N LYS A 137 6.56 -8.96 -14.97
CA LYS A 137 6.31 -10.39 -14.80
C LYS A 137 7.44 -11.26 -15.37
N ALA A 138 8.05 -10.82 -16.47
CA ALA A 138 9.18 -11.49 -17.10
C ALA A 138 10.53 -11.20 -16.38
N GLY A 139 10.55 -10.41 -15.31
CA GLY A 139 11.76 -10.02 -14.60
C GLY A 139 12.65 -9.05 -15.39
N LYS A 140 12.12 -8.39 -16.42
CA LYS A 140 12.85 -7.43 -17.28
C LYS A 140 12.87 -6.03 -16.67
N ILE A 141 13.20 -5.95 -15.39
CA ILE A 141 13.27 -4.69 -14.65
C ILE A 141 14.58 -4.59 -13.88
N VAL A 142 15.04 -3.36 -13.67
CA VAL A 142 16.24 -3.05 -12.91
C VAL A 142 15.82 -2.09 -11.81
N GLU A 143 15.83 -2.55 -10.57
CA GLU A 143 15.57 -1.76 -9.38
C GLU A 143 16.75 -1.92 -8.41
N ASP A 144 16.95 -0.91 -7.57
CA ASP A 144 18.02 -0.86 -6.57
C ASP A 144 17.70 -1.63 -5.28
N TYR A 145 16.46 -2.10 -5.13
CA TYR A 145 16.03 -2.97 -4.03
C TYR A 145 15.65 -4.38 -4.51
N LYS A 146 15.63 -5.33 -3.56
CA LYS A 146 15.34 -6.73 -3.84
C LYS A 146 13.85 -6.94 -4.10
N ILE A 147 13.54 -7.55 -5.24
CA ILE A 147 12.17 -7.95 -5.62
C ILE A 147 12.11 -9.47 -5.78
N LYS A 148 11.08 -10.09 -5.21
CA LYS A 148 10.80 -11.52 -5.39
C LYS A 148 9.71 -11.69 -6.45
N PHE A 149 10.08 -12.15 -7.63
CA PHE A 149 9.12 -12.48 -8.68
C PHE A 149 8.49 -13.86 -8.44
N VAL A 150 7.20 -13.99 -8.72
CA VAL A 150 6.53 -15.28 -8.77
C VAL A 150 7.06 -16.02 -10.00
N ARG A 151 7.83 -17.09 -9.77
CA ARG A 151 8.19 -18.03 -10.84
C ARG A 151 6.98 -18.95 -11.05
N THR A 152 6.28 -18.78 -12.17
CA THR A 152 5.37 -19.80 -12.71
C THR A 152 6.14 -20.94 -13.32
#